data_AF-A0A954XRX6-F1
#
_entry.id   AF-A0A954XRX6-F1
#
_cell.length_a   1.000
_cell.length_b   1.000
_cell.length_c   1.000
_cell.angle_alpha   90.00
_cell.angle_beta   90.00
_cell.angle_gamma   90.00
#
_symmetry.space_group_name_H-M   'P 1'
#
loop_
_entity.id
_entity.type
_entity.pdbx_description
1 polymer ?
#
loop_
_entity_poly.entity_id
_entity_poly.type
_entity_poly.pdbx_seq_one_letter_code
_entity_poly.pdbx_strand_id
1 'polypeptide(L)'
;ISTSDIETLSRELNLRETTPTILNALYTSFRDKWFAEFRGMNRDTVVFEDDRGKKKEEPAEGSVAKWALTNGVNVMAAEALHDKLRRLFSQPYIVDNPAADSVAQIIQSLEAGKHVVLSFGEHESDLDYLLVSNLLTRKIRAAWEKKTNEFRTHGKAEPKPLIIVVEEAHKLLNREMAAQTTFATIARELRKYYVTLLIVDQRPSQIYDEVMSQLGTRISG
;
A
#
# COMPACT_ATOMS: atom_id res chain seq x y z
N ILE A 1 3.16 -3.21 5.37
CA ILE A 1 2.53 -2.92 4.05
C ILE A 1 1.30 -3.81 3.93
N SER A 2 0.13 -3.28 3.58
CA SER A 2 -1.08 -4.10 3.32
C SER A 2 -1.17 -4.49 1.85
N THR A 3 -1.99 -5.49 1.52
CA THR A 3 -2.25 -5.90 0.15
C THR A 3 -2.84 -4.77 -0.70
N SER A 4 -3.75 -3.98 -0.11
CA SER A 4 -4.30 -2.78 -0.74
C SER A 4 -3.22 -1.77 -1.14
N ASP A 5 -2.15 -1.62 -0.34
CA ASP A 5 -1.06 -0.71 -0.67
C ASP A 5 -0.38 -1.15 -1.98
N ILE A 6 -0.29 -2.46 -2.27
CA ILE A 6 0.26 -2.97 -3.52
C ILE A 6 -0.71 -2.83 -4.68
N GLU A 7 -2.00 -3.05 -4.46
CA GLU A 7 -3.03 -2.88 -5.50
C GLU A 7 -3.04 -1.43 -6.01
N THR A 8 -2.78 -0.46 -5.14
CA THR A 8 -2.61 0.96 -5.52
C THR A 8 -1.39 1.24 -6.41
N LEU A 9 -0.52 0.25 -6.60
CA LEU A 9 0.68 0.35 -7.43
C LEU A 9 0.54 -0.44 -8.73
N SER A 10 -0.67 -0.93 -9.05
CA SER A 10 -0.89 -1.84 -10.18
C SER A 10 -0.37 -1.31 -11.50
N ARG A 11 -0.61 -0.02 -11.80
CA ARG A 11 -0.13 0.59 -13.05
C ARG A 11 1.39 0.76 -13.04
N GLU A 12 1.93 1.28 -11.95
CA GLU A 12 3.37 1.61 -11.82
C GLU A 12 4.26 0.35 -11.81
N LEU A 13 3.75 -0.75 -11.27
CA LEU A 13 4.43 -2.05 -11.25
C LEU A 13 4.01 -2.96 -12.42
N ASN A 14 3.06 -2.51 -13.26
CA ASN A 14 2.47 -3.29 -14.35
C ASN A 14 1.98 -4.67 -13.86
N LEU A 15 1.13 -4.63 -12.84
CA LEU A 15 0.53 -5.80 -12.20
C LEU A 15 -0.62 -6.34 -13.04
N ARG A 16 -0.79 -7.67 -13.00
CA ARG A 16 -1.86 -8.37 -13.75
C ARG A 16 -3.17 -8.34 -12.98
N GLU A 17 -4.29 -8.56 -13.67
CA GLU A 17 -5.62 -8.69 -13.05
C GLU A 17 -5.72 -9.84 -12.03
N THR A 18 -4.84 -10.83 -12.11
CA THR A 18 -4.77 -11.95 -11.14
C THR A 18 -4.08 -11.57 -9.82
N THR A 19 -3.49 -10.38 -9.73
CA THR A 19 -2.73 -9.92 -8.56
C THR A 19 -3.54 -9.91 -7.26
N PRO A 20 -4.79 -9.39 -7.21
CA PRO A 20 -5.59 -9.40 -5.97
C PRO A 20 -5.78 -10.80 -5.39
N THR A 21 -5.98 -11.81 -6.24
CA THR A 21 -6.11 -13.21 -5.80
C THR A 21 -4.82 -13.73 -5.15
N ILE A 22 -3.66 -13.42 -5.73
CA ILE A 22 -2.36 -13.82 -5.18
C ILE A 22 -2.08 -13.10 -3.86
N LEU A 23 -2.34 -11.79 -3.81
CA LEU A 23 -2.19 -10.98 -2.60
C LEU A 23 -3.10 -11.49 -1.46
N ASN A 24 -4.34 -11.88 -1.77
CA ASN A 24 -5.25 -12.48 -0.80
C ASN A 24 -4.74 -13.84 -0.28
N ALA A 25 -4.17 -14.67 -1.16
CA ALA A 25 -3.55 -15.94 -0.75
C ALA A 25 -2.31 -15.71 0.14
N LEU A 26 -1.48 -14.71 -0.18
CA LEU A 26 -0.33 -14.32 0.64
C LEU A 26 -0.78 -13.84 2.02
N TYR A 27 -1.80 -12.97 2.09
CA TYR A 27 -2.35 -12.51 3.36
C TYR A 27 -3.00 -13.65 4.16
N THR A 28 -3.61 -14.62 3.48
CA THR A 28 -4.16 -15.82 4.14
C THR A 28 -3.07 -16.68 4.75
N SER A 29 -1.94 -16.83 4.04
CA SER A 29 -0.80 -17.63 4.48
C SER A 29 -0.04 -16.99 5.65
N PHE A 30 0.19 -15.68 5.59
CA PHE A 30 1.20 -15.01 6.42
C PHE A 30 0.68 -13.81 7.21
N ARG A 31 -0.58 -13.42 7.03
CA ARG A 31 -1.22 -12.25 7.69
C ARG A 31 -0.37 -11.00 7.52
N ASP A 32 -0.14 -10.23 8.58
CA ASP A 32 0.57 -8.96 8.54
C ASP A 32 2.06 -9.09 8.14
N LYS A 33 2.62 -10.30 8.18
CA LYS A 33 4.00 -10.60 7.78
C LYS A 33 4.14 -10.96 6.30
N TRP A 34 3.03 -11.03 5.55
CA TRP A 34 3.04 -11.50 4.15
C TRP A 34 4.08 -10.82 3.27
N PHE A 35 4.31 -9.51 3.44
CA PHE A 35 5.27 -8.78 2.60
C PHE A 35 6.71 -9.20 2.89
N ALA A 36 7.06 -9.38 4.17
CA ALA A 36 8.39 -9.80 4.59
C ALA A 36 8.65 -11.28 4.21
N GLU A 37 7.65 -12.15 4.42
CA GLU A 37 7.73 -13.56 4.03
C GLU A 37 7.89 -13.69 2.51
N PHE A 38 7.07 -12.97 1.73
CA PHE A 38 7.15 -13.01 0.27
C PHE A 38 8.47 -12.45 -0.24
N ARG A 39 8.99 -11.37 0.35
CA ARG A 39 10.33 -10.82 0.06
C ARG A 39 11.45 -11.83 0.30
N GLY A 40 11.30 -12.68 1.32
CA GLY A 40 12.29 -13.70 1.68
C GLY A 40 12.29 -14.94 0.78
N MET A 41 11.28 -15.09 -0.09
CA MET A 41 11.19 -16.26 -0.97
C MET A 41 12.18 -16.19 -2.13
N ASN A 42 12.65 -17.36 -2.55
CA ASN A 42 13.56 -17.52 -3.70
C ASN A 42 12.87 -18.26 -4.87
N ARG A 43 13.65 -18.61 -5.89
CA ARG A 43 13.21 -19.42 -7.05
C ARG A 43 14.01 -20.70 -7.15
N ASP A 44 14.53 -21.18 -6.03
CA ASP A 44 15.43 -22.32 -6.01
C ASP A 44 14.63 -23.61 -6.27
N THR A 45 15.29 -24.58 -6.90
CA THR A 45 14.76 -25.92 -7.11
C THR A 45 15.67 -26.95 -6.47
N VAL A 46 15.10 -28.07 -6.05
CA VAL A 46 15.83 -29.22 -5.55
C VAL A 46 15.76 -30.33 -6.59
N VAL A 47 16.92 -30.89 -6.91
CA VAL A 47 17.03 -32.03 -7.81
C VAL A 47 17.10 -33.32 -6.99
N PHE A 48 16.23 -34.27 -7.28
CA PHE A 48 16.28 -35.62 -6.70
C PHE A 48 16.19 -36.66 -7.81
N GLU A 49 16.72 -37.84 -7.52
CA GLU A 49 16.70 -38.99 -8.41
C GLU A 49 15.53 -39.88 -8.03
N ASP A 50 14.63 -40.18 -8.98
CA ASP A 50 13.53 -41.11 -8.73
C ASP A 50 14.02 -42.57 -8.69
N ASP A 51 13.15 -43.50 -8.27
CA ASP A 51 13.45 -44.94 -8.16
C ASP A 51 13.90 -45.59 -9.49
N ARG A 52 13.83 -44.86 -10.61
CA ARG A 52 14.24 -45.29 -11.95
C ARG A 52 15.52 -44.61 -12.43
N GLY A 53 16.21 -43.88 -11.56
CA GLY A 53 17.44 -43.14 -11.88
C GLY A 53 17.21 -41.85 -12.65
N LYS A 54 15.96 -41.37 -12.78
CA LYS A 54 15.65 -40.13 -13.51
C LYS A 54 15.70 -38.95 -12.55
N LYS A 55 16.55 -37.97 -12.88
CA LYS A 55 16.59 -36.69 -12.17
C LYS A 55 15.30 -35.90 -12.41
N LYS A 56 14.65 -35.48 -11.34
CA LYS A 56 13.49 -34.58 -11.33
C LYS A 56 13.83 -33.33 -10.54
N GLU A 57 13.29 -32.21 -11.00
CA GLU A 57 13.39 -30.93 -10.31
C GLU A 57 12.04 -30.61 -9.68
N GLU A 58 12.07 -30.30 -8.38
CA GLU A 58 10.90 -29.77 -7.67
C GLU A 58 11.24 -28.42 -7.03
N PRO A 59 10.26 -27.52 -6.86
CA PRO A 59 10.46 -26.27 -6.15
C PRO A 59 11.00 -26.50 -4.73
N ALA A 60 12.06 -25.77 -4.37
CA ALA A 60 12.66 -25.85 -3.04
C ALA A 60 11.71 -25.32 -1.96
N GLU A 61 11.87 -25.81 -0.73
CA GLU A 61 11.21 -25.20 0.43
C GLU A 61 11.64 -23.72 0.56
N GLY A 62 10.68 -22.83 0.84
CA GLY A 62 10.90 -21.39 0.84
C GLY A 62 10.89 -20.71 -0.54
N SER A 63 10.72 -21.46 -1.64
CA SER A 63 10.54 -20.87 -2.96
C SER A 63 9.11 -20.35 -3.18
N VAL A 64 8.97 -19.33 -4.03
CA VAL A 64 7.66 -18.80 -4.45
C VAL A 64 6.82 -19.89 -5.10
N ALA A 65 7.46 -20.74 -5.91
CA ALA A 65 6.80 -21.84 -6.61
C ALA A 65 6.25 -22.90 -5.65
N LYS A 66 7.02 -23.27 -4.61
CA LYS A 66 6.54 -24.20 -3.58
C LYS A 66 5.34 -23.63 -2.83
N TRP A 67 5.43 -22.38 -2.37
CA TRP A 67 4.33 -21.69 -1.69
C TRP A 67 3.07 -21.64 -2.56
N ALA A 68 3.22 -21.30 -3.84
CA ALA A 68 2.11 -21.17 -4.77
C ALA A 68 1.39 -22.52 -4.98
N LEU A 69 2.14 -23.62 -5.16
CA LEU A 69 1.56 -24.96 -5.28
C LEU A 69 0.77 -25.36 -4.03
N THR A 70 1.34 -25.17 -2.84
CA THR A 70 0.68 -25.52 -1.57
C THR A 70 -0.60 -24.73 -1.32
N ASN A 71 -0.69 -23.51 -1.85
CA ASN A 71 -1.84 -22.61 -1.64
C ASN A 71 -2.80 -22.56 -2.85
N GLY A 72 -2.62 -23.43 -3.85
CA GLY A 72 -3.50 -23.47 -5.02
C GLY A 72 -3.40 -22.22 -5.91
N VAL A 73 -2.27 -21.52 -5.87
CA VAL A 73 -2.00 -20.32 -6.66
C VAL A 73 -1.24 -20.71 -7.93
N ASN A 74 -1.51 -20.02 -9.04
CA ASN A 74 -0.74 -20.21 -10.27
C ASN A 74 0.73 -19.80 -10.05
N VAL A 75 1.64 -20.77 -10.17
CA VAL A 75 3.09 -20.59 -9.93
C VAL A 75 3.67 -19.45 -10.77
N MET A 76 3.43 -19.45 -12.09
CA MET A 76 3.98 -18.43 -12.98
C MET A 76 3.47 -17.02 -12.62
N ALA A 77 2.21 -16.90 -12.22
CA ALA A 77 1.65 -15.62 -11.81
C ALA A 77 2.22 -15.14 -10.47
N ALA A 78 2.41 -16.04 -9.50
CA ALA A 78 3.03 -15.74 -8.21
C ALA A 78 4.49 -15.28 -8.38
N GLU A 79 5.28 -16.00 -9.19
CA GLU A 79 6.65 -15.62 -9.46
C GLU A 79 6.75 -14.31 -10.24
N ALA A 80 5.87 -14.09 -11.22
CA ALA A 80 5.81 -12.82 -11.94
C ALA A 80 5.49 -11.65 -10.99
N LEU A 81 4.55 -11.83 -10.04
CA LEU A 81 4.27 -10.83 -9.02
C LEU A 81 5.50 -10.58 -8.14
N HIS A 82 6.18 -11.64 -7.70
CA HIS A 82 7.41 -11.53 -6.90
C HIS A 82 8.48 -10.69 -7.62
N ASP A 83 8.70 -10.96 -8.91
CA ASP A 83 9.64 -10.20 -9.73
C ASP A 83 9.25 -8.72 -9.86
N LYS A 84 7.95 -8.41 -10.01
CA LYS A 84 7.46 -7.01 -10.02
C LYS A 84 7.69 -6.32 -8.68
N LEU A 85 7.44 -7.00 -7.56
CA LEU A 85 7.63 -6.46 -6.22
C LEU A 85 9.11 -6.32 -5.83
N ARG A 86 10.05 -6.91 -6.56
CA ARG A 86 11.48 -6.74 -6.31
C ARG A 86 11.93 -5.28 -6.31
N ARG A 87 11.30 -4.42 -7.15
CA ARG A 87 11.52 -2.95 -7.15
C ARG A 87 11.19 -2.30 -5.80
N LEU A 88 10.24 -2.86 -5.06
CA LEU A 88 9.89 -2.43 -3.71
C LEU A 88 10.77 -3.10 -2.66
N PHE A 89 11.05 -4.39 -2.79
CA PHE A 89 11.90 -5.13 -1.86
C PHE A 89 13.32 -4.54 -1.72
N SER A 90 13.81 -3.82 -2.72
CA SER A 90 15.10 -3.15 -2.69
C SER A 90 15.09 -1.74 -2.09
N GLN A 91 13.92 -1.20 -1.72
CA GLN A 91 13.83 0.19 -1.26
C GLN A 91 14.38 0.38 0.15
N PRO A 92 15.28 1.35 0.38
CA PRO A 92 15.98 1.51 1.66
C PRO A 92 15.05 1.98 2.79
N TYR A 93 13.93 2.62 2.46
CA TYR A 93 12.93 3.06 3.44
C TYR A 93 11.98 1.95 3.90
N ILE A 94 12.03 0.76 3.29
CA ILE A 94 11.24 -0.41 3.70
C ILE A 94 12.12 -1.30 4.60
N VAL A 95 11.99 -1.09 5.91
CA VAL A 95 12.78 -1.77 6.93
C VAL A 95 11.87 -2.65 7.78
N ASP A 96 12.20 -3.95 7.90
CA ASP A 96 11.39 -4.90 8.66
C ASP A 96 11.44 -4.65 10.17
N ASN A 97 12.58 -4.17 10.69
CA ASN A 97 12.77 -3.83 12.09
C ASN A 97 13.50 -2.48 12.24
N PRO A 98 12.81 -1.35 12.05
CA PRO A 98 13.43 -0.04 12.16
C PRO A 98 13.76 0.30 13.62
N ALA A 99 14.85 1.04 13.85
CA ALA A 99 15.25 1.48 15.19
C ALA A 99 14.19 2.35 15.90
N ALA A 100 13.33 3.01 15.12
CA ALA A 100 12.17 3.74 15.61
C ALA A 100 11.01 3.66 14.60
N ASP A 101 9.78 3.61 15.09
CA ASP A 101 8.58 3.69 14.25
C ASP A 101 8.34 5.14 13.81
N SER A 102 8.89 5.49 12.65
CA SER A 102 8.77 6.82 12.05
C SER A 102 7.31 7.19 11.75
N VAL A 103 6.48 6.23 11.39
CA VAL A 103 5.04 6.46 11.14
C VAL A 103 4.33 6.83 12.45
N ALA A 104 4.62 6.12 13.54
CA ALA A 104 4.09 6.47 14.85
C ALA A 104 4.56 7.86 15.31
N GLN A 105 5.82 8.24 15.04
CA GLN A 105 6.33 9.58 15.35
C GLN A 105 5.63 10.68 14.55
N ILE A 106 5.35 10.44 13.26
CA ILE A 106 4.56 11.36 12.42
C ILE A 106 3.17 11.55 13.04
N ILE A 107 2.49 10.45 13.39
CA ILE A 107 1.16 10.50 14.01
C ILE A 107 1.22 11.30 15.32
N GLN A 108 2.16 11.00 16.22
CA GLN A 108 2.32 11.74 17.49
C GLN A 108 2.59 13.24 17.26
N SER A 109 3.37 13.59 16.24
CA SER A 109 3.65 15.00 15.89
C SER A 109 2.39 15.73 15.43
N LEU A 110 1.60 15.09 14.55
CA LEU A 110 0.33 15.63 14.08
C LEU A 110 -0.67 15.80 15.25
N GLU A 111 -0.73 14.84 16.16
CA GLU A 111 -1.58 14.92 17.36
C GLU A 111 -1.16 16.06 18.31
N ALA A 112 0.14 16.32 18.42
CA ALA A 112 0.67 17.47 19.15
C ALA A 112 0.31 18.81 18.47
N GLY A 113 -0.26 18.80 17.26
CA GLY A 113 -0.61 20.00 16.49
C GLY A 113 0.57 20.56 15.70
N LYS A 114 1.61 19.75 15.44
CA LYS A 114 2.72 20.14 14.58
C LYS A 114 2.37 19.89 13.12
N HIS A 115 2.90 20.73 12.24
CA HIS A 115 2.85 20.49 10.81
C HIS A 115 3.97 19.52 10.41
N VAL A 116 3.63 18.55 9.57
CA VAL A 116 4.58 17.58 9.00
C VAL A 116 4.60 17.81 7.49
N VAL A 117 5.81 18.04 6.95
CA VAL A 117 6.05 18.12 5.51
C VAL A 117 6.89 16.92 5.13
N LEU A 118 6.41 16.15 4.15
CA LEU A 118 7.12 15.00 3.62
C LEU A 118 7.90 15.44 2.39
N SER A 119 9.22 15.31 2.44
CA SER A 119 10.09 15.54 1.29
C SER A 119 10.62 14.19 0.80
N PHE A 120 10.44 13.92 -0.49
CA PHE A 120 10.89 12.70 -1.13
C PHE A 120 12.39 12.74 -1.50
N GLY A 121 13.03 13.91 -1.47
CA GLY A 121 14.46 14.06 -1.71
C GLY A 121 14.87 13.40 -3.04
N GLU A 122 15.83 12.48 -3.00
CA GLU A 122 16.29 11.71 -4.18
C GLU A 122 15.33 10.59 -4.62
N HIS A 123 14.27 10.31 -3.86
CA HIS A 123 13.27 9.26 -4.14
C HIS A 123 12.05 9.84 -4.88
N GLU A 124 12.27 10.46 -6.03
CA GLU A 124 11.22 11.12 -6.82
C GLU A 124 10.48 10.17 -7.77
N SER A 125 10.71 8.85 -7.67
CA SER A 125 9.98 7.93 -8.53
C SER A 125 8.50 7.95 -8.17
N ASP A 126 7.63 7.89 -9.18
CA ASP A 126 6.18 7.81 -8.96
C ASP A 126 5.83 6.63 -8.06
N LEU A 127 6.59 5.53 -8.12
CA LEU A 127 6.44 4.38 -7.23
C LEU A 127 6.62 4.75 -5.75
N ASP A 128 7.68 5.49 -5.41
CA ASP A 128 7.97 5.89 -4.03
C ASP A 128 6.90 6.84 -3.50
N TYR A 129 6.54 7.84 -4.32
CA TYR A 129 5.48 8.78 -4.02
C TYR A 129 4.15 8.07 -3.75
N LEU A 130 3.73 7.18 -4.64
CA LEU A 130 2.48 6.45 -4.53
C LEU A 130 2.47 5.56 -3.27
N LEU A 131 3.54 4.78 -3.05
CA LEU A 131 3.62 3.86 -1.92
C LEU A 131 3.59 4.59 -0.57
N VAL A 132 4.47 5.57 -0.39
CA VAL A 132 4.60 6.29 0.88
C VAL A 132 3.35 7.11 1.17
N SER A 133 2.82 7.83 0.17
CA SER A 133 1.61 8.65 0.34
C SER A 133 0.41 7.79 0.71
N ASN A 134 0.20 6.64 0.06
CA ASN A 134 -0.90 5.74 0.39
C ASN A 134 -0.74 5.12 1.77
N LEU A 135 0.47 4.65 2.11
CA LEU A 135 0.75 4.06 3.42
C LEU A 135 0.49 5.06 4.55
N LEU A 136 1.03 6.28 4.42
CA LEU A 136 0.87 7.32 5.44
C LEU A 136 -0.58 7.79 5.56
N THR A 137 -1.26 8.05 4.44
CA THR A 137 -2.68 8.45 4.45
C THR A 137 -3.54 7.40 5.16
N ARG A 138 -3.33 6.11 4.86
CA ARG A 138 -4.06 5.01 5.49
C ARG A 138 -3.78 4.89 6.99
N LYS A 139 -2.51 5.02 7.40
CA LYS A 139 -2.10 4.94 8.81
C LYS A 139 -2.62 6.12 9.62
N ILE A 140 -2.54 7.34 9.08
CA ILE A 140 -3.10 8.55 9.68
C ILE A 140 -4.62 8.41 9.82
N ARG A 141 -5.33 8.00 8.77
CA ARG A 141 -6.78 7.75 8.84
C ARG A 141 -7.13 6.79 9.98
N ALA A 142 -6.45 5.65 10.07
CA ALA A 142 -6.73 4.65 11.09
C ALA A 142 -6.54 5.22 12.52
N ALA A 143 -5.53 6.06 12.73
CA ALA A 143 -5.31 6.74 14.01
C ALA A 143 -6.44 7.73 14.34
N TRP A 144 -6.84 8.56 13.38
CA TRP A 144 -7.94 9.53 13.57
C TRP A 144 -9.31 8.87 13.73
N GLU A 145 -9.57 7.78 13.01
CA GLU A 145 -10.79 6.98 13.16
C GLU A 145 -10.88 6.39 14.56
N LYS A 146 -9.79 5.77 15.05
CA LYS A 146 -9.73 5.26 16.42
C LYS A 146 -10.02 6.35 17.45
N LYS A 147 -9.38 7.52 17.34
CA LYS A 147 -9.61 8.65 18.25
C LYS A 147 -11.03 9.18 18.19
N THR A 148 -11.58 9.31 16.99
CA THR A 148 -12.96 9.78 16.81
C THR A 148 -13.95 8.83 17.47
N ASN A 149 -13.74 7.52 17.32
CA ASN A 149 -14.56 6.52 17.97
C ASN A 149 -14.42 6.57 19.50
N GLU A 150 -13.20 6.71 20.02
CA GLU A 150 -12.98 6.88 21.46
C GLU A 150 -13.63 8.15 22.03
N PHE A 151 -13.63 9.27 21.28
CA PHE A 151 -14.35 10.49 21.65
C PHE A 151 -15.86 10.25 21.69
N ARG A 152 -16.43 9.66 20.64
CA ARG A 152 -17.88 9.44 20.52
C ARG A 152 -18.42 8.44 21.53
N THR A 153 -17.68 7.36 21.81
CA THR A 153 -18.15 6.28 22.67
C THR A 153 -17.79 6.49 24.14
N HIS A 154 -16.66 7.15 24.44
CA HIS A 154 -16.14 7.24 25.80
C HIS A 154 -15.94 8.68 26.28
N GLY A 155 -16.30 9.69 25.48
CA GLY A 155 -16.17 11.10 25.86
C GLY A 155 -14.73 11.53 26.11
N LYS A 156 -13.75 10.88 25.47
CA LYS A 156 -12.33 11.26 25.54
C LYS A 156 -12.07 12.63 24.89
N ALA A 157 -10.82 13.04 24.79
CA ALA A 157 -10.48 14.29 24.11
C ALA A 157 -10.93 14.26 22.63
N GLU A 158 -11.55 15.35 22.18
CA GLU A 158 -11.95 15.53 20.79
C GLU A 158 -10.72 15.48 19.87
N PRO A 159 -10.77 14.74 18.74
CA PRO A 159 -9.68 14.71 17.79
C PRO A 159 -9.43 16.10 17.19
N LYS A 160 -8.15 16.49 17.09
CA LYS A 160 -7.80 17.73 16.38
C LYS A 160 -8.12 17.58 14.88
N PRO A 161 -8.77 18.57 14.25
CA PRO A 161 -8.93 18.59 12.81
C PRO A 161 -7.59 18.50 12.09
N LEU A 162 -7.51 17.64 11.08
CA LEU A 162 -6.31 17.41 10.29
C LEU A 162 -6.60 17.67 8.81
N ILE A 163 -5.69 18.38 8.14
CA ILE A 163 -5.72 18.53 6.68
C ILE A 163 -4.54 17.74 6.11
N ILE A 164 -4.82 16.81 5.20
CA ILE A 164 -3.80 16.10 4.41
C ILE A 164 -3.77 16.79 3.06
N VAL A 165 -2.61 17.35 2.69
CA VAL A 165 -2.40 17.97 1.38
C VAL A 165 -1.67 16.99 0.47
N VAL A 166 -2.23 16.76 -0.71
CA VAL A 166 -1.66 15.87 -1.73
C VAL A 166 -1.36 16.71 -2.97
N GLU A 167 -0.07 16.92 -3.21
CA GLU A 167 0.47 17.55 -4.42
C GLU A 167 0.48 16.55 -5.58
N GLU A 168 0.34 17.04 -6.82
CA GLU A 168 0.29 16.19 -8.03
C GLU A 168 -0.68 15.01 -7.91
N ALA A 169 -1.84 15.26 -7.31
CA ALA A 169 -2.80 14.22 -6.98
C ALA A 169 -3.31 13.40 -8.18
N HIS A 170 -3.16 13.86 -9.43
CA HIS A 170 -3.42 13.07 -10.65
C HIS A 170 -2.61 11.77 -10.69
N LYS A 171 -1.47 11.70 -10.00
CA LYS A 171 -0.68 10.46 -9.83
C LYS A 171 -1.47 9.42 -9.04
N LEU A 172 -2.15 9.83 -7.97
CA LEU A 172 -2.91 8.97 -7.05
C LEU A 172 -4.38 8.79 -7.45
N LEU A 173 -4.97 9.76 -8.15
CA LEU A 173 -6.42 9.89 -8.35
C LEU A 173 -6.87 9.66 -9.80
N ASN A 174 -6.06 8.98 -10.61
CA ASN A 174 -6.48 8.59 -11.95
C ASN A 174 -7.61 7.53 -11.88
N ARG A 175 -8.34 7.35 -13.00
CA ARG A 175 -9.51 6.46 -13.09
C ARG A 175 -9.25 5.02 -12.62
N GLU A 176 -8.13 4.42 -13.01
CA GLU A 176 -7.80 3.03 -12.67
C GLU A 176 -7.52 2.87 -11.17
N MET A 177 -6.80 3.81 -10.59
CA MET A 177 -6.50 3.82 -9.16
C MET A 177 -7.74 4.17 -8.34
N ALA A 178 -8.54 5.14 -8.75
CA ALA A 178 -9.75 5.49 -8.01
C ALA A 178 -10.81 4.36 -7.99
N ALA A 179 -10.84 3.51 -9.02
CA ALA A 179 -11.74 2.36 -9.09
C ALA A 179 -11.30 1.19 -8.18
N GLN A 180 -10.00 1.04 -7.91
CA GLN A 180 -9.45 -0.03 -7.08
C GLN A 180 -9.09 0.42 -5.66
N THR A 181 -8.81 1.70 -5.46
CA THR A 181 -8.34 2.22 -4.18
C THR A 181 -9.51 2.68 -3.31
N THR A 182 -9.33 2.46 -2.02
CA THR A 182 -10.15 3.08 -0.99
C THR A 182 -9.99 4.60 -1.00
N PHE A 183 -9.18 5.24 -1.86
CA PHE A 183 -8.84 6.66 -1.71
C PHE A 183 -10.04 7.60 -1.95
N ALA A 184 -10.89 7.31 -2.94
CA ALA A 184 -12.16 8.03 -3.13
C ALA A 184 -13.11 7.84 -1.92
N THR A 185 -13.24 6.60 -1.46
CA THR A 185 -14.00 6.26 -0.25
C THR A 185 -13.43 6.91 1.00
N ILE A 186 -12.11 6.97 1.13
CA ILE A 186 -11.35 7.64 2.18
C ILE A 186 -11.70 9.12 2.12
N ALA A 187 -11.54 9.80 0.99
CA ALA A 187 -11.86 11.22 0.85
C ALA A 187 -13.30 11.54 1.32
N ARG A 188 -14.27 10.67 1.02
CA ARG A 188 -15.66 10.80 1.49
C ARG A 188 -15.83 10.55 3.00
N GLU A 189 -15.11 9.58 3.56
CA GLU A 189 -15.25 9.16 4.96
C GLU A 189 -14.42 9.99 5.93
N LEU A 190 -13.29 10.55 5.48
CA LEU A 190 -12.34 11.30 6.30
C LEU A 190 -13.03 12.44 7.07
N ARG A 191 -14.03 13.09 6.45
CA ARG A 191 -14.81 14.16 7.10
C ARG A 191 -15.52 13.69 8.38
N LYS A 192 -15.95 12.42 8.45
CA LYS A 192 -16.56 11.83 9.66
C LYS A 192 -15.55 11.71 10.80
N TYR A 193 -14.27 11.72 10.50
CA TYR A 193 -13.15 11.46 11.41
C TYR A 193 -12.25 12.69 11.59
N TYR A 194 -12.77 13.91 11.38
CA TYR A 194 -12.02 15.16 11.54
C TYR A 194 -10.81 15.30 10.59
N VAL A 195 -10.75 14.51 9.52
CA VAL A 195 -9.70 14.64 8.51
C VAL A 195 -10.29 15.22 7.23
N THR A 196 -9.58 16.15 6.61
CA THR A 196 -9.92 16.75 5.33
C THR A 196 -8.80 16.49 4.36
N LEU A 197 -9.14 16.07 3.15
CA LEU A 197 -8.18 15.94 2.06
C LEU A 197 -8.20 17.22 1.21
N LEU A 198 -7.03 17.84 1.03
CA LEU A 198 -6.80 18.92 0.08
C LEU A 198 -5.95 18.38 -1.07
N ILE A 199 -6.45 18.53 -2.28
CA ILE A 199 -5.77 18.09 -3.49
C ILE A 199 -5.27 19.32 -4.24
N VAL A 200 -3.99 19.31 -4.59
CA VAL A 200 -3.34 20.34 -5.40
C VAL A 200 -2.84 19.67 -6.68
N ASP A 201 -3.30 20.18 -7.82
CA ASP A 201 -2.96 19.56 -9.10
C ASP A 201 -3.04 20.56 -10.27
N GLN A 202 -2.06 20.46 -11.17
CA GLN A 202 -1.93 21.27 -12.39
C GLN A 202 -2.56 20.60 -13.64
N ARG A 203 -3.00 19.34 -13.54
CA ARG A 203 -3.62 18.53 -14.60
C ARG A 203 -4.99 17.99 -14.14
N PRO A 204 -5.98 18.86 -13.86
CA PRO A 204 -7.29 18.45 -13.36
C PRO A 204 -8.02 17.46 -14.29
N SER A 205 -7.72 17.45 -15.60
CA SER A 205 -8.29 16.51 -16.57
C SER A 205 -7.81 15.07 -16.42
N GLN A 206 -6.73 14.83 -15.65
CA GLN A 206 -6.20 13.49 -15.38
C GLN A 206 -6.76 12.89 -14.08
N ILE A 207 -7.51 13.68 -13.30
CA ILE A 207 -8.19 13.22 -12.09
C ILE A 207 -9.51 12.56 -12.48
N TYR A 208 -9.84 11.43 -11.84
CA TYR A 208 -11.09 10.74 -12.10
C TYR A 208 -12.31 11.60 -11.77
N ASP A 209 -13.25 11.71 -12.70
CA ASP A 209 -14.45 12.53 -12.56
C ASP A 209 -15.26 12.20 -11.30
N GLU A 210 -15.33 10.94 -10.89
CA GLU A 210 -16.03 10.56 -9.65
C GLU A 210 -15.35 11.14 -8.41
N VAL A 211 -14.01 11.17 -8.38
CA VAL A 211 -13.25 11.81 -7.29
C VAL A 211 -13.47 13.31 -7.34
N MET A 212 -13.37 13.94 -8.52
CA MET A 212 -13.61 15.37 -8.70
C MET A 212 -15.00 15.78 -8.20
N SER A 213 -16.03 14.98 -8.46
CA SER A 213 -17.40 15.23 -8.00
C SER A 213 -17.57 15.20 -6.47
N GLN A 214 -16.63 14.57 -5.75
CA GLN A 214 -16.65 14.45 -4.29
C GLN A 214 -15.89 15.59 -3.60
N LEU A 215 -15.13 16.40 -4.34
CA LEU A 215 -14.39 17.53 -3.80
C LEU A 215 -15.35 18.72 -3.65
N GLY A 216 -15.74 18.99 -2.40
CA GLY A 216 -16.77 19.99 -2.09
C GLY A 216 -16.33 21.45 -2.25
N THR A 217 -15.03 21.73 -2.34
CA THR A 217 -14.51 23.09 -2.54
C THR A 217 -13.42 23.05 -3.59
N ARG A 218 -13.54 23.92 -4.60
CA ARG A 218 -12.59 24.04 -5.70
C ARG A 218 -12.12 25.48 -5.80
N ILE A 219 -10.80 25.64 -5.80
CA ILE A 219 -10.13 26.91 -6.07
C ILE A 219 -9.35 26.69 -7.36
N SER A 220 -9.59 27.52 -8.38
CA SER A 220 -8.87 27.50 -9.65
C SER A 220 -8.20 28.85 -9.85
N GLY A 221 -6.89 28.82 -10.06
CA GLY A 221 -6.09 29.97 -10.51
C GLY A 221 -5.81 29.92 -12.00
#